data_AF-A0A060C9M8-F1
#
_entry.id   AF-A0A060C9M8-F1
#
_cell.length_a   1.000
_cell.length_b   1.000
_cell.length_c   1.000
_cell.angle_alpha   90.00
_cell.angle_beta   90.00
_cell.angle_gamma   90.00
#
_symmetry.space_group_name_H-M   'P 1'
#
loop_
_entity.id
_entity.type
_entity.pdbx_description
1 polymer ?
#
loop_
_entity_poly.entity_id
_entity_poly.type
_entity_poly.pdbx_seq_one_letter_code
_entity_poly.pdbx_strand_id
1 'polypeptide(L)'
;TPSDLAAGLVSYSNTVAEASNLQKTSAVMESSAGSWAWEMALENGSYQVKVSVGDTTGNPANLYALNIEGMQVMADWSPTNSVSGGSSSSGTRSSLITAIVNVMDGKLTLDSIGGLNTELQYVEVEAITDLTPDDGRSADLDYSYFSAPVADSLEDGQVSIAMGADGS
;
A
#
# COMPACT_ATOMS: atom_id res chain seq x y z
N THR A 1 4.10 -9.70 17.46
CA THR A 1 5.27 -9.22 16.70
C THR A 1 5.16 -9.79 15.31
N PRO A 2 5.54 -9.07 14.24
CA PRO A 2 5.59 -9.67 12.90
C PRO A 2 6.39 -10.97 13.01
N SER A 3 5.80 -12.09 12.61
CA SER A 3 6.50 -13.38 12.62
C SER A 3 7.70 -13.24 11.70
N ASP A 4 8.87 -13.50 12.26
CA ASP A 4 10.21 -13.31 11.71
C ASP A 4 10.25 -13.34 10.17
N LEU A 5 10.46 -12.16 9.57
CA LEU A 5 10.98 -12.07 8.20
C LEU A 5 12.23 -12.95 8.17
N ALA A 6 12.23 -13.99 7.33
CA ALA A 6 13.39 -14.85 7.14
C ALA A 6 14.66 -13.99 6.95
N ALA A 7 15.72 -14.34 7.69
CA ALA A 7 16.99 -13.62 7.62
C ALA A 7 17.45 -13.50 6.16
N GLY A 8 17.67 -12.27 5.68
CA GLY A 8 18.04 -11.97 4.29
C GLY A 8 16.95 -11.27 3.45
N LEU A 9 15.72 -11.16 3.94
CA LEU A 9 14.64 -10.43 3.24
C LEU A 9 14.76 -8.90 3.36
N VAL A 10 15.32 -8.40 4.47
CA VAL A 10 15.50 -6.96 4.68
C VAL A 10 16.84 -6.52 4.08
N SER A 11 16.76 -5.59 3.14
CA SER A 11 17.89 -4.98 2.44
C SER A 11 18.02 -3.51 2.80
N TYR A 12 19.26 -3.01 2.73
CA TYR A 12 19.58 -1.60 2.85
C TYR A 12 20.49 -1.17 1.70
N SER A 13 20.10 -0.15 0.94
CA SER A 13 20.86 0.39 -0.18
C SER A 13 21.27 1.83 0.11
N ASN A 14 22.57 2.09 0.22
CA ASN A 14 23.10 3.45 0.39
C ASN A 14 23.57 4.09 -0.92
N THR A 15 23.08 3.60 -2.06
CA THR A 15 23.52 4.04 -3.39
C THR A 15 23.10 5.49 -3.69
N VAL A 16 22.08 6.00 -3.00
CA VAL A 16 21.58 7.38 -3.13
C VAL A 16 21.80 8.14 -1.82
N ALA A 17 22.83 8.98 -1.76
CA ALA A 17 23.20 9.69 -0.52
C ALA A 17 22.03 10.49 0.08
N GLU A 18 21.28 11.21 -0.75
CA GLU A 18 20.18 12.13 -0.36
C GLU A 18 18.88 11.44 0.05
N ALA A 19 18.73 10.13 -0.16
CA ALA A 19 17.51 9.42 0.23
C ALA A 19 17.42 9.26 1.76
N SER A 20 16.19 9.26 2.29
CA SER A 20 15.97 8.97 3.71
C SER A 20 16.30 7.51 4.05
N ASN A 21 16.61 7.20 5.31
CA ASN A 21 16.87 5.81 5.72
C ASN A 21 15.66 4.89 5.48
N LEU A 22 14.43 5.42 5.56
CA LEU A 22 13.22 4.67 5.24
C LEU A 22 13.19 4.26 3.78
N GLN A 23 13.51 5.18 2.88
CA GLN A 23 13.57 4.89 1.45
C GLN A 23 14.76 4.00 1.06
N LYS A 24 15.79 3.91 1.91
CA LYS A 24 16.96 3.06 1.69
C LYS A 24 16.76 1.64 2.20
N THR A 25 15.75 1.39 3.02
CA THR A 25 15.45 0.09 3.63
C THR A 25 14.26 -0.53 2.92
N SER A 26 14.35 -1.80 2.55
CA SER A 26 13.23 -2.53 1.96
C SER A 26 13.20 -3.99 2.41
N ALA A 27 12.01 -4.58 2.48
CA ALA A 27 11.82 -6.01 2.45
C ALA A 27 11.65 -6.43 0.98
N VAL A 28 12.62 -7.18 0.46
CA VAL A 28 12.61 -7.61 -0.94
C VAL A 28 11.82 -8.91 -1.03
N MET A 29 10.67 -8.85 -1.70
CA MET A 29 9.85 -9.99 -2.07
C MET A 29 10.32 -10.49 -3.45
N GLU A 30 11.54 -11.03 -3.52
CA GLU A 30 12.05 -11.64 -4.76
C GLU A 30 11.41 -12.98 -5.04
N SER A 31 11.72 -13.55 -6.21
CA SER A 31 12.50 -14.78 -6.19
C SER A 31 13.01 -15.19 -7.58
N SER A 32 14.02 -16.05 -7.56
CA SER A 32 14.26 -17.07 -8.58
C SER A 32 13.54 -18.41 -8.27
N ALA A 33 12.58 -18.42 -7.33
CA ALA A 33 12.06 -19.61 -6.63
C ALA A 33 10.55 -19.58 -6.25
N GLY A 34 9.76 -18.59 -6.66
CA GLY A 34 8.35 -18.35 -6.30
C GLY A 34 8.09 -17.05 -5.50
N SER A 35 6.93 -16.43 -5.72
CA SER A 35 6.44 -15.24 -4.99
C SER A 35 6.44 -15.43 -3.47
N TRP A 36 6.84 -14.40 -2.72
CA TRP A 36 6.82 -14.41 -1.24
C TRP A 36 5.67 -13.60 -0.67
N ALA A 37 5.27 -13.99 0.54
CA ALA A 37 4.26 -13.32 1.34
C ALA A 37 4.84 -12.86 2.69
N TRP A 38 4.38 -11.70 3.16
CA TRP A 38 4.55 -11.20 4.51
C TRP A 38 3.23 -11.37 5.27
N GLU A 39 3.30 -11.93 6.46
CA GLU A 39 2.14 -12.13 7.33
C GLU A 39 2.32 -11.41 8.67
N MET A 40 1.22 -10.88 9.20
CA MET A 40 1.13 -10.36 10.56
C MET A 40 -0.13 -10.86 11.23
N ALA A 41 0.01 -11.43 12.43
CA ALA A 41 -1.14 -11.79 13.25
C ALA A 41 -1.96 -10.54 13.60
N LEU A 42 -3.24 -10.57 13.26
CA LEU A 42 -4.24 -9.53 13.53
C LEU A 42 -5.56 -10.20 13.92
N GLU A 43 -6.40 -9.49 14.66
CA GLU A 43 -7.76 -9.98 14.89
C GLU A 43 -8.57 -9.91 13.58
N ASN A 44 -9.63 -10.71 13.49
CA ASN A 44 -10.55 -10.60 12.37
C ASN A 44 -11.25 -9.24 12.41
N GLY A 45 -11.31 -8.55 11.28
CA GLY A 45 -11.91 -7.22 11.18
C GLY A 45 -11.48 -6.47 9.92
N SER A 46 -11.99 -5.24 9.78
CA SER A 46 -11.64 -4.35 8.67
C SER A 46 -10.46 -3.46 9.04
N TYR A 47 -9.51 -3.31 8.11
CA TYR A 47 -8.31 -2.52 8.32
C TYR A 47 -8.02 -1.63 7.12
N GLN A 48 -7.56 -0.41 7.38
CA GLN A 48 -6.88 0.41 6.39
C GLN A 48 -5.40 0.02 6.40
N VAL A 49 -4.90 -0.44 5.26
CA VAL A 49 -3.50 -0.82 5.06
C VAL A 49 -2.88 0.16 4.09
N LYS A 50 -1.78 0.79 4.51
CA LYS A 50 -1.00 1.71 3.69
C LYS A 50 0.40 1.14 3.51
N VAL A 51 0.80 0.96 2.25
CA VAL A 51 2.05 0.32 1.88
C VAL A 51 2.85 1.24 0.97
N SER A 52 4.10 1.50 1.34
CA SER A 52 5.05 2.11 0.41
C SER A 52 5.82 1.00 -0.29
N VAL A 53 5.63 0.91 -1.60
CA VAL A 53 6.40 0.02 -2.47
C VAL A 53 7.43 0.87 -3.19
N GLY A 54 8.70 0.51 -3.19
CA GLY A 54 9.67 1.33 -3.89
C GLY A 54 11.01 0.71 -4.18
N ASP A 55 11.66 1.24 -5.21
CA ASP A 55 12.91 0.71 -5.74
C ASP A 55 14.13 1.33 -5.05
N THR A 56 14.90 0.52 -4.34
CA THR A 56 16.09 0.97 -3.62
C THR A 56 17.38 0.84 -4.44
N THR A 57 17.35 0.14 -5.57
CA THR A 57 18.53 -0.21 -6.38
C THR A 57 18.50 0.38 -7.80
N GLY A 58 17.34 0.87 -8.24
CA GLY A 58 17.08 1.43 -9.57
C GLY A 58 17.29 0.43 -10.69
N ASN A 59 16.93 -0.83 -10.46
CA ASN A 59 17.03 -1.90 -11.45
C ASN A 59 15.86 -1.82 -12.44
N PRO A 60 16.09 -1.52 -13.73
CA PRO A 60 15.02 -1.36 -14.71
C PRO A 60 14.32 -2.68 -15.08
N ALA A 61 14.84 -3.85 -14.66
CA ALA A 61 14.20 -5.14 -14.88
C ALA A 61 13.13 -5.47 -13.82
N ASN A 62 12.99 -4.64 -12.78
CA ASN A 62 12.03 -4.84 -11.72
C ASN A 62 10.59 -4.58 -12.19
N LEU A 63 9.65 -5.45 -11.79
CA LEU A 63 8.22 -5.32 -12.10
C LEU A 63 7.42 -5.59 -10.83
N TYR A 64 6.91 -4.57 -10.16
CA TYR A 64 6.29 -4.77 -8.85
C TYR A 64 4.81 -5.10 -8.98
N ALA A 65 4.39 -6.07 -8.18
CA ALA A 65 3.00 -6.36 -7.89
C ALA A 65 2.81 -6.44 -6.37
N LEU A 66 1.63 -6.03 -5.92
CA LEU A 66 1.23 -6.12 -4.52
C LEU A 66 -0.21 -6.63 -4.45
N ASN A 67 -0.40 -7.70 -3.69
CA ASN A 67 -1.69 -8.19 -3.28
C ASN A 67 -1.81 -8.07 -1.75
N ILE A 68 -3.01 -7.76 -1.26
CA ILE A 68 -3.34 -7.67 0.17
C ILE A 68 -4.62 -8.48 0.39
N GLU A 69 -4.61 -9.47 1.29
CA GLU A 69 -5.74 -10.39 1.50
C GLU A 69 -6.24 -11.03 0.18
N GLY A 70 -5.31 -11.33 -0.75
CA GLY A 70 -5.62 -11.88 -2.07
C GLY A 70 -6.19 -10.87 -3.09
N MET A 71 -6.38 -9.61 -2.72
CA MET A 71 -6.79 -8.53 -3.62
C MET A 71 -5.58 -7.88 -4.28
N GLN A 72 -5.53 -7.85 -5.61
CA GLN A 72 -4.48 -7.13 -6.34
C GLN A 72 -4.68 -5.62 -6.26
N VAL A 73 -3.87 -4.96 -5.43
CA VAL A 73 -3.92 -3.50 -5.20
C VAL A 73 -2.93 -2.74 -6.07
N MET A 74 -1.95 -3.44 -6.64
CA MET A 74 -0.99 -2.90 -7.61
C MET A 74 -0.53 -4.01 -8.56
N ALA A 75 -0.63 -3.76 -9.86
CA ALA A 75 -0.20 -4.68 -10.92
C ALA A 75 0.79 -3.97 -11.85
N ASP A 76 1.77 -4.73 -12.34
CA ASP A 76 2.69 -4.33 -13.42
C ASP A 76 3.35 -2.94 -13.23
N TRP A 77 3.70 -2.59 -12.00
CA TRP A 77 4.30 -1.29 -11.72
C TRP A 77 5.81 -1.33 -11.90
N SER A 78 6.34 -0.53 -12.83
CA SER A 78 7.79 -0.36 -13.00
C SER A 78 8.26 0.95 -12.35
N PRO A 79 9.37 0.92 -11.61
CA PRO A 79 10.18 2.10 -11.33
C PRO A 79 10.59 2.78 -12.66
N THR A 80 10.53 4.11 -12.78
CA THR A 80 10.85 4.87 -14.01
C THR A 80 12.14 5.71 -13.94
N ASN A 81 13.11 5.43 -13.06
CA ASN A 81 14.37 6.19 -12.97
C ASN A 81 15.58 5.25 -12.95
N SER A 82 16.65 5.59 -13.68
CA SER A 82 17.91 4.84 -13.75
C SER A 82 18.98 5.42 -12.81
N VAL A 83 19.68 4.60 -12.02
CA VAL A 83 20.74 5.03 -11.08
C VAL A 83 21.99 5.61 -11.75
N SER A 84 22.11 5.50 -13.08
CA SER A 84 23.32 5.89 -13.81
C SER A 84 23.40 7.39 -14.12
N GLY A 85 23.65 8.22 -13.09
CA GLY A 85 24.57 9.39 -13.11
C GLY A 85 24.48 10.48 -14.19
N GLY A 86 23.49 10.47 -15.09
CA GLY A 86 23.22 11.55 -16.02
C GLY A 86 22.35 12.61 -15.34
N SER A 87 22.92 13.80 -15.14
CA SER A 87 22.29 14.97 -14.52
C SER A 87 20.81 15.16 -14.92
N SER A 88 19.87 14.66 -14.08
CA SER A 88 18.44 15.09 -13.91
C SER A 88 17.44 14.02 -13.41
N SER A 89 17.82 12.79 -13.00
CA SER A 89 16.87 11.95 -12.23
C SER A 89 17.53 11.15 -11.10
N SER A 90 17.52 11.74 -9.90
CA SER A 90 17.82 11.08 -8.64
C SER A 90 16.58 10.31 -8.13
N GLY A 91 16.78 9.22 -7.39
CA GLY A 91 15.81 8.77 -6.40
C GLY A 91 15.54 7.27 -6.36
N THR A 92 15.34 6.78 -5.14
CA THR A 92 14.47 5.64 -4.89
C THR A 92 13.04 6.04 -5.24
N ARG A 93 12.37 5.26 -6.09
CA ARG A 93 11.00 5.59 -6.51
C ARG A 93 10.04 4.81 -5.66
N SER A 94 9.26 5.52 -4.86
CA SER A 94 8.22 4.93 -4.03
C SER A 94 6.84 5.27 -4.59
N SER A 95 5.94 4.30 -4.54
CA SER A 95 4.51 4.47 -4.73
C SER A 95 3.82 4.14 -3.41
N LEU A 96 2.88 4.99 -3.02
CA LEU A 96 2.09 4.79 -1.82
C LEU A 96 0.73 4.21 -2.20
N ILE A 97 0.46 2.99 -1.74
CA ILE A 97 -0.81 2.29 -1.93
C ILE A 97 -1.58 2.34 -0.62
N THR A 98 -2.87 2.67 -0.69
CA THR A 98 -3.80 2.57 0.45
C THR A 98 -4.97 1.70 0.03
N ALA A 99 -5.28 0.69 0.83
CA ALA A 99 -6.41 -0.21 0.60
C ALA A 99 -7.14 -0.48 1.91
N ILE A 100 -8.44 -0.72 1.81
CA ILE A 100 -9.22 -1.26 2.92
C ILE A 100 -9.41 -2.76 2.66
N VAL A 101 -9.13 -3.59 3.66
CA VAL A 101 -9.20 -5.06 3.56
C VAL A 101 -9.88 -5.65 4.79
N ASN A 102 -10.40 -6.88 4.63
CA ASN A 102 -11.02 -7.65 5.71
C ASN A 102 -10.14 -8.86 6.04
N VAL A 103 -9.64 -8.91 7.27
CA VAL A 103 -8.91 -10.06 7.81
C VAL A 103 -9.93 -11.06 8.35
N MET A 104 -9.85 -12.33 7.90
CA MET A 104 -10.85 -13.36 8.24
C MET A 104 -10.25 -14.61 8.91
N ASP A 105 -8.94 -14.77 8.90
CA ASP A 105 -8.23 -15.97 9.39
C ASP A 105 -7.24 -15.67 10.53
N GLY A 106 -7.31 -14.47 11.10
CA GLY A 106 -6.43 -14.00 12.16
C GLY A 106 -5.06 -13.52 11.66
N LYS A 107 -4.89 -13.29 10.35
CA LYS A 107 -3.64 -12.83 9.76
C LYS A 107 -3.88 -11.86 8.61
N LEU A 108 -3.16 -10.74 8.62
CA LEU A 108 -2.98 -9.92 7.43
C LEU A 108 -1.87 -10.51 6.57
N THR A 109 -2.14 -10.72 5.29
CA THR A 109 -1.24 -11.29 4.29
C THR A 109 -1.02 -10.31 3.14
N LEU A 110 0.24 -9.96 2.91
CA LEU A 110 0.70 -9.19 1.75
C LEU A 110 1.57 -10.09 0.89
N ASP A 111 1.38 -10.11 -0.42
CA ASP A 111 2.22 -10.91 -1.32
C ASP A 111 2.57 -10.19 -2.62
N SER A 112 3.52 -10.77 -3.34
CA SER A 112 4.09 -10.27 -4.60
C SER A 112 3.70 -11.11 -5.82
N ILE A 113 2.68 -11.97 -5.72
CA ILE A 113 2.24 -12.83 -6.84
C ILE A 113 1.94 -11.96 -8.08
N GLY A 114 2.58 -12.30 -9.20
CA GLY A 114 2.50 -11.55 -10.45
C GLY A 114 3.61 -10.51 -10.66
N GLY A 115 4.46 -10.28 -9.65
CA GLY A 115 5.60 -9.37 -9.72
C GLY A 115 6.96 -10.08 -9.82
N LEU A 116 7.99 -9.26 -9.98
CA LEU A 116 9.42 -9.57 -9.99
C LEU A 116 10.12 -8.53 -9.10
N ASN A 117 10.69 -9.01 -7.98
CA ASN A 117 11.47 -8.25 -7.01
C ASN A 117 10.70 -7.12 -6.30
N THR A 118 9.41 -7.31 -6.00
CA THR A 118 8.63 -6.30 -5.27
C THR A 118 9.34 -5.90 -3.97
N GLU A 119 9.60 -4.62 -3.78
CA GLU A 119 10.26 -4.09 -2.59
C GLU A 119 9.27 -3.30 -1.72
N LEU A 120 9.01 -3.78 -0.50
CA LEU A 120 8.21 -3.05 0.51
C LEU A 120 9.13 -2.19 1.37
N GLN A 121 8.89 -0.89 1.44
CA GLN A 121 9.67 0.03 2.28
C GLN A 121 9.04 0.23 3.65
N TYR A 122 7.72 0.34 3.72
CA TYR A 122 6.98 0.33 4.98
C TYR A 122 5.53 -0.12 4.77
N VAL A 123 4.93 -0.57 5.88
CA VAL A 123 3.51 -0.93 6.00
C VAL A 123 2.97 -0.26 7.26
N GLU A 124 1.89 0.49 7.12
CA GLU A 124 1.06 0.99 8.22
C GLU A 124 -0.29 0.24 8.19
N VAL A 125 -0.78 -0.15 9.35
CA VAL A 125 -2.04 -0.88 9.49
C VAL A 125 -2.85 -0.22 10.59
N GLU A 126 -4.06 0.21 10.26
CA GLU A 126 -4.99 0.88 11.17
C GLU A 126 -6.32 0.13 11.17
N ALA A 127 -6.82 -0.22 12.35
CA ALA A 127 -8.13 -0.85 12.49
C ALA A 127 -9.22 0.16 12.15
N ILE A 128 -10.21 -0.27 11.38
CA ILE A 128 -11.42 0.50 11.10
C ILE A 128 -12.48 0.04 12.09
N THR A 129 -13.02 0.98 12.86
CA THR A 129 -14.05 0.67 13.86
C THR A 129 -15.37 0.38 13.16
N ASP A 130 -15.96 -0.77 13.47
CA ASP A 130 -17.35 -1.08 13.11
C ASP A 130 -18.28 -0.22 13.97
N LEU A 131 -19.02 0.69 13.33
CA LEU A 131 -19.93 1.61 14.02
C LEU A 131 -21.34 1.00 14.15
N THR A 132 -21.65 -0.01 13.35
CA THR A 132 -22.95 -0.68 13.32
C THR A 132 -22.83 -2.21 13.39
N PRO A 133 -22.22 -2.77 14.44
CA PRO A 133 -21.85 -4.19 14.50
C PRO A 133 -23.02 -5.18 14.47
N ASP A 134 -24.25 -4.70 14.70
CA ASP A 134 -25.47 -5.51 14.70
C ASP A 134 -26.14 -5.61 13.31
N ASP A 135 -25.65 -4.90 12.29
CA ASP A 135 -26.31 -4.82 10.99
C ASP A 135 -25.78 -5.80 9.94
N GLY A 136 -24.70 -6.53 10.26
CA GLY A 136 -24.09 -7.54 9.41
C GLY A 136 -23.30 -7.01 8.20
N ARG A 137 -23.03 -5.69 8.15
CA ARG A 137 -22.12 -5.07 7.18
C ARG A 137 -20.70 -5.06 7.74
N SER A 138 -19.71 -4.89 6.85
CA SER A 138 -18.32 -4.68 7.26
C SER A 138 -18.09 -3.21 7.59
N ALA A 139 -17.15 -2.94 8.50
CA ALA A 139 -16.92 -1.60 9.05
C ALA A 139 -16.57 -0.55 7.98
N ASP A 140 -16.00 -0.95 6.85
CA ASP A 140 -15.71 -0.06 5.72
C ASP A 140 -16.96 0.53 5.06
N LEU A 141 -18.13 -0.07 5.29
CA LEU A 141 -19.42 0.40 4.77
C LEU A 141 -20.12 1.37 5.73
N ASP A 142 -19.55 1.63 6.91
CA ASP A 142 -20.15 2.51 7.92
C ASP A 142 -19.73 3.96 7.78
N TYR A 143 -18.67 4.20 7.02
CA TYR A 143 -18.13 5.54 6.79
C TYR A 143 -18.68 6.12 5.49
N SER A 144 -19.10 7.37 5.55
CA SER A 144 -19.59 8.08 4.36
C SER A 144 -18.45 8.49 3.44
N TYR A 145 -18.65 8.36 2.14
CA TYR A 145 -17.67 8.72 1.13
C TYR A 145 -18.06 10.02 0.42
N PHE A 146 -17.08 10.89 0.18
CA PHE A 146 -17.26 12.05 -0.68
C PHE A 146 -17.27 11.59 -2.15
N SER A 147 -18.46 11.25 -2.66
CA SER A 147 -18.65 10.84 -4.05
C SER A 147 -18.95 12.06 -4.94
N ALA A 148 -18.17 12.22 -6.01
CA ALA A 148 -18.36 13.26 -7.03
C ALA A 148 -18.54 14.70 -6.49
N PRO A 149 -17.59 15.24 -5.70
CA PRO A 149 -17.67 16.63 -5.27
C PRO A 149 -17.68 17.58 -6.47
N VAL A 150 -18.67 18.47 -6.52
CA VAL A 150 -18.72 19.59 -7.46
C VAL A 150 -18.35 20.86 -6.71
N ALA A 151 -17.45 21.67 -7.27
CA ALA A 151 -16.92 22.87 -6.62
C ALA A 151 -17.75 24.11 -6.95
N ASP A 152 -18.08 24.92 -5.93
CA ASP A 152 -18.92 26.13 -6.01
C ASP A 152 -18.22 27.44 -6.36
N SER A 153 -18.78 28.17 -7.34
CA SER A 153 -18.53 29.58 -7.60
C SER A 153 -19.79 30.40 -7.27
N LEU A 154 -19.63 31.36 -6.35
CA LEU A 154 -20.69 32.25 -5.86
C LEU A 154 -21.32 33.17 -6.92
N GLU A 155 -20.83 33.16 -8.17
CA GLU A 155 -21.32 34.01 -9.26
C GLU A 155 -22.40 33.35 -10.12
N ASP A 156 -22.47 32.01 -10.19
CA ASP A 156 -23.44 31.30 -11.04
C ASP A 156 -24.33 30.29 -10.29
N GLY A 157 -24.18 30.22 -8.97
CA GLY A 157 -25.06 29.51 -8.05
C GLY A 157 -24.80 28.01 -7.97
N GLN A 158 -24.37 27.52 -6.80
CA GLN A 158 -24.53 26.12 -6.44
C GLN A 158 -25.18 25.91 -5.09
N VAL A 159 -25.61 24.67 -4.92
CA VAL A 159 -26.32 24.12 -3.78
C VAL A 159 -25.49 22.95 -3.27
N SER A 160 -25.33 22.87 -1.95
CA SER A 160 -24.57 21.83 -1.27
C SER A 160 -25.16 20.43 -1.53
N ILE A 161 -24.28 19.46 -1.71
CA ILE A 161 -24.60 18.06 -1.38
C ILE A 161 -24.26 17.90 0.11
N ALA A 162 -25.30 17.86 0.95
CA ALA A 162 -25.19 17.43 2.34
C ALA A 162 -25.58 15.96 2.42
N MET A 163 -24.85 15.19 3.24
CA MET A 163 -25.22 13.82 3.57
C MET A 163 -26.34 13.83 4.62
N GLY A 164 -27.34 12.99 4.44
CA GLY A 164 -28.43 12.71 5.36
C GLY A 164 -27.94 12.03 6.64
N ALA A 165 -28.85 11.87 7.60
CA ALA A 165 -28.53 11.40 8.96
C ALA A 165 -27.95 9.96 9.03
N ASP A 166 -27.98 9.23 7.91
CA ASP A 166 -27.47 7.88 7.68
C ASP A 166 -26.31 7.84 6.66
N GLY A 167 -25.82 8.99 6.21
CA GLY A 167 -24.79 9.06 5.18
C GLY A 167 -25.30 9.01 3.73
N SER A 168 -26.62 9.11 3.47
CA SER A 168 -27.20 9.22 2.11
C SER A 168 -27.38 10.64 1.62
#